data_AF-A0A938R697-F1
#
_entry.id   AF-A0A938R697-F1
#
_cell.length_a   1.000
_cell.length_b   1.000
_cell.length_c   1.000
_cell.angle_alpha   90.00
_cell.angle_beta   90.00
_cell.angle_gamma   90.00
#
_symmetry.space_group_name_H-M   'P 1'
#
loop_
_entity.id
_entity.type
_entity.pdbx_description
1 polymer ?
#
loop_
_entity_poly.entity_id
_entity_poly.type
_entity_poly.pdbx_seq_one_letter_code
_entity_poly.pdbx_strand_id
1 'polypeptide(L)'
;QRRGGIPTPFFGQTAFTPRGPAILSLKTGAPILPMFIVREENTPKRLVVGPPIAIEKTSDLEKDIETLTVKFTKVIEDIVRQYPGQWAWLNRRWKTPHSNLDRKEQEV
;
A
#
# COMPACT_ATOMS: atom_id res chain seq x y z
N GLN A 1 15.11 -10.11 -4.97
CA GLN A 1 14.71 -8.96 -4.11
C GLN A 1 13.99 -7.93 -4.96
N ARG A 2 12.74 -7.52 -4.63
CA ARG A 2 12.13 -6.34 -5.27
C ARG A 2 12.66 -5.11 -4.53
N ARG A 3 13.65 -4.42 -5.11
CA ARG A 3 14.16 -3.14 -4.62
C ARG A 3 13.07 -2.07 -4.77
N GLY A 4 12.72 -1.35 -3.70
CA GLY A 4 11.96 -0.08 -3.79
C GLY A 4 10.60 0.01 -3.09
N GLY A 5 10.12 -0.99 -2.35
CA GLY A 5 8.92 -0.84 -1.52
C GLY A 5 9.22 -0.23 -0.15
N ILE A 6 8.35 0.63 0.36
CA ILE A 6 8.37 1.11 1.76
C ILE A 6 7.67 0.05 2.62
N PRO A 7 8.29 -0.43 3.72
CA PRO A 7 7.59 -1.27 4.69
C PRO A 7 6.47 -0.45 5.34
N THR A 8 5.23 -0.93 5.25
CA THR A 8 4.04 -0.26 5.79
C THR A 8 3.14 -1.27 6.47
N PRO A 9 2.45 -0.91 7.57
CA PRO A 9 1.41 -1.76 8.11
C PRO A 9 0.27 -1.91 7.08
N PHE A 10 -0.16 -3.15 6.86
CA PHE A 10 -1.34 -3.49 6.07
C PHE A 10 -2.07 -4.63 6.78
N PHE A 11 -3.24 -4.33 7.37
CA PHE A 11 -4.01 -5.22 8.25
C PHE A 11 -3.19 -5.79 9.43
N GLY A 12 -2.38 -4.94 10.06
CA GLY A 12 -1.55 -5.30 11.21
C GLY A 12 -0.30 -6.13 10.87
N GLN A 13 -0.05 -6.44 9.59
CA GLN A 13 1.15 -7.12 9.12
C GLN A 13 1.94 -6.23 8.17
N THR A 14 3.28 -6.33 8.23
CA THR A 14 4.16 -5.54 7.36
C THR A 14 4.04 -5.97 5.90
N ALA A 15 3.63 -5.03 5.05
CA ALA A 15 3.62 -5.17 3.59
C ALA A 15 4.51 -4.11 2.94
N PHE A 16 5.11 -4.45 1.80
CA PHE A 16 5.93 -3.53 1.04
C PHE A 16 5.10 -2.80 -0.02
N THR A 17 4.95 -1.49 0.15
CA THR A 17 4.11 -0.64 -0.70
C THR A 17 4.97 0.26 -1.59
N PRO A 18 4.64 0.45 -2.88
CA PRO A 18 5.41 1.31 -3.76
C PRO A 18 5.46 2.78 -3.29
N ARG A 19 6.66 3.37 -3.29
CA ARG A 19 6.91 4.80 -2.95
C ARG A 19 6.51 5.80 -4.03
N GLY A 20 6.25 5.34 -5.25
CA GLY A 20 6.02 6.19 -6.44
C GLY A 20 4.97 7.30 -6.25
N PRO A 21 3.75 6.98 -5.78
CA PRO A 21 2.71 8.01 -5.57
C PRO A 21 3.15 9.11 -4.60
N ALA A 22 3.78 8.74 -3.49
CA ALA A 22 4.27 9.70 -2.51
C ALA A 22 5.38 10.60 -3.09
N ILE A 23 6.34 10.02 -3.81
CA ILE A 23 7.42 10.78 -4.46
C ILE A 23 6.85 11.79 -5.47
N LEU A 24 5.93 11.35 -6.32
CA LEU A 24 5.34 12.22 -7.34
C LEU A 24 4.60 13.39 -6.69
N SER A 25 3.77 13.10 -5.69
CA SER A 25 3.01 14.11 -4.96
C SER A 25 3.92 15.12 -4.23
N LEU A 26 4.95 14.67 -3.53
CA LEU A 26 5.88 15.54 -2.82
C LEU A 26 6.68 16.44 -3.76
N LYS A 27 7.11 15.91 -4.92
CA LYS A 27 7.88 16.65 -5.93
C LYS A 27 7.05 17.69 -6.67
N THR A 28 5.82 17.37 -7.06
CA THR A 28 4.99 18.26 -7.89
C THR A 28 4.04 19.14 -7.08
N GLY A 29 3.77 18.77 -5.83
CA GLY A 29 2.69 19.38 -5.04
C GLY A 29 1.29 18.87 -5.42
N ALA A 30 1.17 17.92 -6.35
CA ALA A 30 -0.11 17.38 -6.76
C ALA A 30 -0.73 16.51 -5.65
N PRO A 31 -2.06 16.57 -5.44
CA PRO A 31 -2.74 15.74 -4.45
C PRO A 31 -2.77 14.26 -4.89
N ILE A 32 -2.79 13.36 -3.90
CA ILE A 32 -3.10 11.94 -4.13
C ILE A 32 -4.61 11.75 -3.90
N LEU A 33 -5.33 11.38 -4.96
CA LEU A 33 -6.76 11.02 -4.89
C LEU A 33 -6.92 9.49 -4.92
N PRO A 34 -7.44 8.88 -3.84
CA PRO A 34 -7.71 7.46 -3.82
C PRO A 34 -9.00 7.16 -4.61
N MET A 35 -8.92 6.20 -5.54
CA MET A 35 -10.03 5.82 -6.40
C MET A 35 -10.15 4.30 -6.50
N PHE A 36 -11.38 3.80 -6.47
CA PHE A 36 -11.67 2.38 -6.48
C PHE A 36 -12.90 2.09 -7.33
N ILE A 37 -12.91 0.95 -8.00
CA ILE A 37 -14.09 0.44 -8.70
C ILE A 37 -14.62 -0.74 -7.88
N VAL A 38 -15.88 -0.64 -7.44
CA VAL A 38 -16.56 -1.69 -6.68
C VAL A 38 -17.81 -2.14 -7.42
N ARG A 39 -18.23 -3.38 -7.17
CA ARG A 39 -19.49 -3.97 -7.65
C ARG A 39 -20.48 -3.98 -6.50
N GLU A 40 -21.73 -3.66 -6.79
CA GLU A 40 -22.85 -3.75 -5.85
C GLU A 40 -23.96 -4.58 -6.51
N GLU A 41 -24.85 -5.21 -5.72
CA GLU A 41 -25.85 -6.16 -6.24
C GLU A 41 -26.61 -5.66 -7.47
N ASN A 42 -26.93 -4.36 -7.50
CA ASN A 42 -27.73 -3.74 -8.55
C ASN A 42 -26.95 -2.75 -9.44
N THR A 43 -25.64 -2.60 -9.24
CA THR A 43 -24.80 -1.68 -10.02
C THR A 43 -23.55 -2.40 -10.50
N PRO A 44 -23.37 -2.57 -11.83
CA PRO A 44 -22.31 -3.41 -12.36
C PRO A 44 -20.90 -2.88 -12.01
N LYS A 45 -20.73 -1.56 -11.94
CA LYS A 45 -19.47 -0.89 -11.53
C LYS A 45 -19.79 0.50 -10.96
N ARG A 46 -19.41 0.76 -9.71
CA ARG A 46 -19.45 2.09 -9.08
C ARG A 46 -18.03 2.60 -8.87
N LEU A 47 -17.75 3.82 -9.32
CA LEU A 47 -16.50 4.51 -9.02
C LEU A 47 -16.63 5.21 -7.66
N VAL A 48 -15.75 4.84 -6.73
CA VAL A 48 -15.56 5.51 -5.45
C VAL A 48 -14.37 6.45 -5.61
N VAL A 49 -14.58 7.74 -5.38
CA VAL A 49 -13.51 8.74 -5.29
C VAL A 49 -13.48 9.25 -3.86
N GLY A 50 -12.37 9.00 -3.16
CA GLY A 50 -12.17 9.52 -1.81
C GLY A 50 -11.59 10.93 -1.82
N PRO A 51 -11.53 11.60 -0.66
CA PRO A 51 -10.92 12.91 -0.54
C PRO A 51 -9.40 12.84 -0.81
N PRO A 52 -8.77 13.97 -1.19
CA PRO A 52 -7.32 14.07 -1.28
C PRO A 52 -6.65 13.65 0.02
N ILE A 53 -5.55 12.90 -0.08
CA ILE A 53 -4.77 12.51 1.08
C ILE A 53 -3.91 13.68 1.53
N ALA A 54 -4.00 14.03 2.82
CA ALA A 54 -3.27 15.14 3.39
C ALA A 54 -1.75 14.92 3.32
N ILE A 55 -1.06 15.87 2.70
CA ILE A 55 0.39 15.89 2.56
C ILE A 55 0.95 16.73 3.70
N GLU A 56 1.88 16.15 4.44
CA GLU A 56 2.70 16.86 5.43
C GLU A 56 4.13 16.84 4.90
N LYS A 57 4.73 18.02 4.72
CA LYS A 57 6.12 18.17 4.29
C LYS A 57 6.95 18.61 5.47
N THR A 58 8.06 17.92 5.68
CA THR A 58 9.05 18.23 6.71
C THR A 58 10.43 18.43 6.06
N SER A 59 11.47 18.56 6.87
CA SER A 59 12.85 18.57 6.38
C SER A 59 13.38 17.16 6.04
N ASP A 60 12.63 16.09 6.36
CA ASP A 60 13.00 14.70 6.13
C ASP A 60 12.14 14.07 5.03
N LEU A 61 12.70 14.04 3.82
CA LEU A 61 11.99 13.53 2.64
C LEU A 61 11.64 12.04 2.74
N GLU A 62 12.49 11.19 3.31
CA GLU A 62 12.18 9.76 3.40
C GLU A 62 11.07 9.52 4.42
N LYS A 63 11.07 10.26 5.53
CA LYS A 63 9.97 10.21 6.51
C LYS A 63 8.65 10.71 5.93
N ASP A 64 8.68 11.76 5.11
CA ASP A 64 7.48 12.27 4.43
C ASP A 64 6.93 11.22 3.45
N ILE A 65 7.82 10.57 2.68
CA ILE A 65 7.44 9.47 1.76
C ILE A 65 6.79 8.33 2.55
N GLU A 66 7.41 7.90 3.66
CA GLU A 66 6.88 6.82 4.49
C GLU A 66 5.50 7.18 5.06
N THR A 67 5.38 8.36 5.68
CA THR A 67 4.14 8.84 6.30
C THR A 67 3.00 8.90 5.27
N LEU A 68 3.27 9.46 4.08
CA LEU A 68 2.29 9.55 3.02
C LEU A 68 1.91 8.15 2.48
N THR A 69 2.88 7.23 2.41
CA THR A 69 2.64 5.83 2.01
C THR A 69 1.74 5.10 3.00
N VAL A 70 1.98 5.28 4.30
CA VAL A 70 1.12 4.71 5.35
C VAL A 70 -0.30 5.27 5.24
N LYS A 71 -0.45 6.58 5.05
CA LYS A 71 -1.76 7.24 4.92
C LYS A 71 -2.60 6.65 3.79
N PHE A 72 -2.05 6.52 2.57
CA PHE A 72 -2.83 5.95 1.47
C PHE A 72 -3.06 4.44 1.60
N THR A 73 -2.14 3.73 2.26
CA THR A 73 -2.34 2.30 2.56
C THR A 73 -3.52 2.07 3.50
N LYS A 74 -3.74 2.96 4.47
CA LYS A 74 -4.90 2.92 5.37
C LYS A 74 -6.22 3.09 4.61
N VAL A 75 -6.28 4.03 3.65
CA VAL A 75 -7.48 4.20 2.80
C VAL A 75 -7.77 2.93 1.98
N ILE A 76 -6.72 2.24 1.50
CA ILE A 76 -6.88 0.96 0.81
C ILE A 76 -7.45 -0.09 1.78
N GLU A 77 -6.97 -0.17 3.03
CA GLU A 77 -7.55 -1.09 4.02
C GLU A 77 -9.03 -0.83 4.23
N ASP A 78 -9.44 0.43 4.38
CA ASP A 78 -10.83 0.79 4.63
C ASP A 78 -11.77 0.31 3.51
N ILE A 79 -11.33 0.41 2.26
CA ILE A 79 -12.07 -0.11 1.09
C ILE A 79 -12.06 -1.63 1.05
N VAL A 80 -10.91 -2.25 1.32
CA VAL A 80 -10.80 -3.71 1.34
C VAL A 80 -11.64 -4.31 2.47
N ARG A 81 -11.81 -3.64 3.61
CA ARG A 81 -12.73 -4.09 4.69
C ARG A 81 -14.18 -4.08 4.25
N GLN A 82 -14.58 -3.10 3.43
CA GLN A 82 -15.94 -3.00 2.91
C GLN A 82 -16.20 -4.03 1.80
N TYR A 83 -15.21 -4.30 0.94
CA TYR A 83 -15.35 -5.17 -0.22
C TYR A 83 -14.23 -6.24 -0.31
N PRO A 84 -14.05 -7.09 0.71
CA PRO A 84 -12.87 -7.96 0.82
C PRO A 84 -12.74 -8.97 -0.32
N GLY A 85 -13.88 -9.49 -0.80
CA GLY A 85 -13.94 -10.45 -1.90
C GLY A 85 -13.69 -9.83 -3.29
N GLN A 86 -13.64 -8.50 -3.41
CA GLN A 86 -13.41 -7.81 -4.68
C GLN A 86 -11.96 -7.37 -4.86
N TRP A 87 -11.14 -7.46 -3.82
CA TRP A 87 -9.72 -7.13 -3.92
C TRP A 87 -8.96 -8.25 -4.62
N ALA A 88 -8.15 -7.89 -5.61
CA ALA A 88 -7.35 -8.84 -6.38
C ALA A 88 -6.12 -9.32 -5.57
N TRP A 89 -6.32 -10.32 -4.71
CA TRP A 89 -5.28 -10.99 -3.90
C TRP A 89 -4.30 -11.86 -4.73
N LEU A 90 -4.03 -11.47 -5.97
CA LEU A 90 -3.19 -12.22 -6.92
C LEU A 90 -1.71 -12.25 -6.50
N ASN A 91 -1.26 -11.20 -5.80
CA ASN A 91 0.10 -11.09 -5.32
C ASN A 91 0.21 -11.55 -3.86
N ARG A 92 1.27 -12.29 -3.51
CA ARG A 92 1.66 -12.54 -2.11
C ARG A 92 2.01 -11.20 -1.44
N ARG A 93 0.99 -10.56 -0.86
CA ARG A 93 1.05 -9.21 -0.27
C ARG A 93 2.00 -9.18 0.93
N TRP A 94 1.87 -10.17 1.80
CA TRP A 94 2.82 -10.45 2.87
C TRP A 94 3.74 -11.57 2.40
N LYS A 95 4.99 -11.24 2.08
CA LYS A 95 6.00 -12.27 1.92
C LYS A 95 6.55 -12.55 3.30
N THR A 96 6.41 -13.80 3.75
CA THR A 96 7.21 -14.31 4.85
C THR A 96 8.68 -14.07 4.48
N PRO A 97 9.49 -13.44 5.34
CA PRO A 97 10.94 -13.53 5.20
C PRO A 97 11.23 -15.02 5.06
N HIS A 98 11.92 -15.44 3.99
CA HIS A 98 12.49 -16.78 4.03
C HIS A 98 13.43 -16.76 5.23
N SER A 99 13.07 -17.45 6.30
CA SER A 99 13.98 -17.68 7.40
C SER A 99 15.22 -18.31 6.77
N ASN A 100 16.38 -17.70 6.95
CA ASN A 100 17.67 -18.27 6.52
C ASN A 100 18.01 -19.59 7.25
N LEU A 101 17.03 -20.28 7.84
CA LEU A 101 17.17 -21.50 8.60
C LEU A 101 17.35 -22.73 7.68
N ASP A 102 16.90 -22.66 6.43
CA ASP A 102 17.03 -23.80 5.48
C ASP A 102 18.44 -23.95 4.88
N ARG A 103 19.36 -23.02 5.15
CA ARG A 103 20.72 -23.05 4.56
C ARG A 103 21.75 -23.81 5.39
N LYS A 104 21.46 -24.14 6.65
CA LYS A 104 22.41 -24.84 7.54
C LYS A 104 22.27 -26.36 7.59
N GLU A 105 21.19 -26.94 7.06
CA GLU A 105 20.99 -28.39 7.07
C GLU A 105 21.54 -29.11 5.82
N GLN A 106 22.09 -28.37 4.84
CA GLN A 106 22.70 -28.97 3.63
C GLN A 106 24.24 -28.90 3.62
N GLU A 107 24.87 -28.46 4.72
CA GLU A 107 26.33 -28.40 4.89
C GLU A 107 26.85 -29.29 6.03
N VAL A 108 26.09 -30.33 6.45
CA VAL A 108 26.55 -31.34 7.42
C VAL A 108 26.54 -32.73 6.78
#